data_AF-K1SJM3-F1
#
_entry.id   AF-K1SJM3-F1
#
_cell.length_a   1.000
_cell.length_b   1.000
_cell.length_c   1.000
_cell.angle_alpha   90.00
_cell.angle_beta   90.00
_cell.angle_gamma   90.00
#
_symmetry.space_group_name_H-M   'P 1'
#
loop_
_entity.id
_entity.type
_entity.pdbx_description
1 polymer ?
#
loop_
_entity_poly.entity_id
_entity_poly.type
_entity_poly.pdbx_seq_one_letter_code
_entity_poly.pdbx_strand_id
1 'polypeptide(L)' 'MYNDYQYNGVFPPVAIALNYNKINDFMREWAIRFQELADNEITREEYFEWKINWPFTCDDGGRFEPSIHWRKYTST' A
#
# COMPACT_ATOMS: atom_id res chain seq x y z
N MET A 1 -14.46 22.14 -15.25
CA MET A 1 -15.25 21.79 -14.05
C MET A 1 -14.29 21.85 -12.88
N TYR A 2 -14.27 22.97 -12.16
CA TYR A 2 -13.44 23.13 -10.97
C TYR A 2 -14.24 22.60 -9.77
N ASN A 3 -13.58 21.84 -8.91
CA ASN A 3 -14.18 21.34 -7.68
C ASN A 3 -14.52 22.50 -6.73
N ASP A 4 -15.79 22.94 -6.71
CA ASP A 4 -16.32 23.80 -5.67
C ASP A 4 -16.60 22.97 -4.40
N TYR A 5 -15.53 22.63 -3.68
CA TYR A 5 -15.67 22.14 -2.31
C TYR A 5 -16.07 23.34 -1.43
N GLN A 6 -17.37 23.48 -1.14
CA GLN A 6 -17.85 24.44 -0.15
C GLN A 6 -17.30 24.08 1.23
N TYR A 7 -16.18 24.69 1.58
CA TYR A 7 -15.48 24.58 2.85
C TYR A 7 -16.24 25.35 3.94
N ASN A 8 -17.40 24.83 4.35
CA ASN A 8 -18.25 25.46 5.38
C ASN A 8 -17.92 25.00 6.82
N GLY A 9 -16.72 24.48 7.07
CA GLY A 9 -16.25 24.10 8.41
C GLY A 9 -14.82 24.55 8.62
N VAL A 10 -14.58 25.35 9.66
CA VAL A 10 -13.21 25.67 10.11
C VAL A 10 -12.67 24.44 10.82
N PHE A 11 -11.91 23.61 10.10
CA PHE A 11 -11.19 22.49 10.68
C PHE A 11 -9.75 22.93 10.99
N PRO A 12 -9.17 22.53 12.13
CA PRO A 12 -7.76 22.77 12.37
C PRO A 12 -6.94 22.08 11.26
N PRO A 13 -5.91 22.74 10.70
CA PRO A 13 -5.08 22.12 9.67
C PRO A 13 -4.38 20.89 10.25
N VAL A 14 -4.63 19.72 9.67
CA VAL A 14 -3.90 18.49 10.01
C VAL A 14 -2.66 18.42 9.13
N ALA A 15 -1.48 18.48 9.76
CA ALA A 15 -0.21 18.26 9.09
C ALA A 15 0.26 16.82 9.34
N ILE A 16 0.66 16.12 8.28
CA ILE A 16 1.28 14.79 8.37
C ILE A 16 2.74 14.95 7.95
N ALA A 17 3.67 14.72 8.87
CA ALA A 17 5.09 14.66 8.58
C ALA A 17 5.47 13.22 8.25
N LEU A 18 6.08 13.00 7.10
CA LEU A 18 6.39 11.66 6.61
C LEU A 18 7.87 11.56 6.27
N ASN A 19 8.46 10.40 6.60
CA ASN A 19 9.83 10.11 6.19
C ASN A 19 9.84 9.76 4.69
N TYR A 20 10.44 10.62 3.87
CA TYR A 20 10.46 10.49 2.42
C TYR A 20 10.99 9.13 1.94
N ASN A 21 12.07 8.63 2.55
CA ASN A 21 12.68 7.36 2.15
C ASN A 21 11.69 6.20 2.38
N LYS A 22 11.06 6.15 3.56
CA LYS A 22 10.06 5.12 3.88
C LYS A 22 8.84 5.17 2.97
N ILE A 23 8.39 6.38 2.61
CA ILE A 23 7.28 6.53 1.66
C ILE A 23 7.68 6.08 0.27
N ASN A 24 8.85 6.46 -0.20
CA ASN A 24 9.30 6.09 -1.52
C ASN A 24 9.40 4.57 -1.67
N ASP A 25 9.90 3.88 -0.63
CA ASP A 25 9.97 2.42 -0.60
C ASP A 25 8.57 1.80 -0.61
N PHE A 26 7.65 2.31 0.23
CA PHE A 26 6.26 1.89 0.23
C PHE A 26 5.59 2.09 -1.15
N MET A 27 5.76 3.26 -1.77
CA MET A 27 5.12 3.60 -3.04
C MET A 27 5.64 2.74 -4.19
N ARG A 28 6.92 2.34 -4.17
CA ARG A 28 7.52 1.43 -5.16
C ARG A 28 6.87 0.05 -5.09
N GLU A 29 6.78 -0.52 -3.89
CA GLU A 29 6.17 -1.84 -3.71
C GLU A 29 4.65 -1.78 -3.95
N TRP A 30 4.01 -0.70 -3.51
CA TRP A 30 2.59 -0.45 -3.75
C TRP A 30 2.24 -0.48 -5.24
N ALA A 31 3.07 0.11 -6.10
CA ALA A 31 2.84 0.08 -7.55
C ALA A 31 2.85 -1.36 -8.10
N ILE A 32 3.73 -2.23 -7.59
CA ILE A 32 3.79 -3.65 -7.97
C ILE A 32 2.51 -4.37 -7.52
N ARG A 33 2.16 -4.27 -6.23
CA ARG A 33 1.00 -4.96 -5.66
C ARG A 33 -0.32 -4.45 -6.24
N PHE A 34 -0.39 -3.17 -6.58
CA PHE A 34 -1.53 -2.59 -7.25
C PHE A 34 -1.72 -3.18 -8.66
N GLN A 35 -0.62 -3.40 -9.38
CA GLN A 35 -0.65 -4.07 -10.68
C GLN A 35 -1.05 -5.55 -10.53
N GLU A 36 -0.45 -6.29 -9.60
CA GLU A 36 -0.84 -7.70 -9.32
C GLU A 36 -2.33 -7.82 -8.95
N LEU A 37 -2.87 -6.86 -8.20
CA LEU A 37 -4.30 -6.81 -7.88
C LEU A 37 -5.15 -6.52 -9.13
N ALA A 38 -4.71 -5.62 -10.00
CA ALA A 38 -5.40 -5.30 -11.26
C ALA A 38 -5.41 -6.50 -12.22
N ASP A 39 -4.33 -7.27 -12.23
CA ASP A 39 -4.16 -8.48 -13.04
C ASP A 39 -4.82 -9.73 -12.40
N ASN A 40 -5.45 -9.57 -11.23
CA ASN A 40 -6.04 -10.65 -10.42
C ASN A 40 -5.05 -11.76 -10.00
N GLU A 41 -3.75 -11.44 -9.91
CA GLU A 41 -2.72 -12.35 -9.43
C GLU A 41 -2.71 -12.48 -7.89
N ILE A 42 -3.34 -11.54 -7.20
CA ILE A 42 -3.58 -11.54 -5.76
C ILE A 42 -5.02 -11.15 -5.48
N THR A 43 -5.58 -11.66 -4.38
CA THR A 43 -6.93 -11.27 -3.96
C THR A 43 -6.93 -9.93 -3.23
N ARG A 44 -8.11 -9.32 -3.10
CA ARG A 44 -8.27 -8.08 -2.33
C ARG A 44 -7.92 -8.27 -0.86
N GLU A 45 -8.16 -9.46 -0.31
CA GLU A 45 -7.80 -9.83 1.06
C GLU A 45 -6.29 -9.91 1.23
N GLU A 46 -5.58 -10.55 0.29
CA GLU A 46 -4.12 -10.63 0.30
C GLU A 46 -3.49 -9.24 0.19
N TYR A 47 -4.00 -8.40 -0.70
CA TYR A 47 -3.56 -7.00 -0.83
C TYR A 47 -3.82 -6.19 0.46
N PHE A 48 -4.94 -6.44 1.15
CA PHE A 48 -5.24 -5.80 2.43
C PHE A 48 -4.27 -6.23 3.53
N GLU A 49 -4.03 -7.53 3.67
CA GLU A 49 -3.07 -8.10 4.63
C GLU A 49 -1.64 -7.62 4.35
N TRP A 50 -1.24 -7.53 3.09
CA TRP A 50 0.04 -6.92 2.70
C TRP A 50 0.13 -5.47 3.20
N LYS A 51 -0.88 -4.65 2.89
CA LYS A 51 -0.85 -3.21 3.14
C LYS A 51 -0.86 -2.87 4.64
N ILE A 52 -1.61 -3.60 5.45
CA ILE A 52 -1.73 -3.31 6.89
C ILE A 52 -0.50 -3.74 7.69
N ASN A 53 0.20 -4.78 7.23
CA ASN A 53 1.38 -5.33 7.90
C ASN A 53 2.71 -4.78 7.34
N TRP A 54 2.67 -3.88 6.34
CA TRP A 54 3.87 -3.22 5.83
C TRP A 54 4.54 -2.40 6.96
N PRO A 55 5.87 -2.49 7.16
CA PRO A 55 6.90 -3.03 6.26
C PRO A 55 7.26 -4.50 6.46
N PHE A 56 6.63 -5.24 7.38
CA PHE A 56 7.01 -6.63 7.66
C PHE A 56 6.61 -7.60 6.54
N THR A 57 5.69 -7.18 5.67
CA THR A 57 5.27 -7.86 4.44
C THR A 57 6.07 -7.43 3.20
N CYS A 58 7.02 -6.50 3.34
CA CYS A 58 7.85 -5.99 2.25
C CYS A 58 8.80 -7.08 1.73
N ASP A 59 8.73 -7.35 0.43
CA ASP A 59 9.62 -8.28 -0.27
C ASP A 59 10.57 -7.57 -1.26
N ASP A 60 10.52 -6.23 -1.38
CA ASP A 60 11.21 -5.40 -2.39
C ASP A 60 11.14 -6.00 -3.81
N GLY A 61 9.96 -6.50 -4.19
CA GLY A 61 9.75 -7.15 -5.49
C GLY A 61 10.46 -8.50 -5.61
N GLY A 62 10.59 -9.24 -4.50
CA GLY A 62 11.19 -10.57 -4.42
C GLY A 62 12.69 -10.58 -4.12
N ARG A 63 13.28 -9.46 -3.72
CA ARG A 63 14.70 -9.38 -3.31
C ARG A 63 14.93 -9.78 -1.86
N PHE A 64 13.91 -9.70 -1.02
CA PHE A 64 13.94 -10.09 0.38
C PHE A 64 12.78 -11.01 0.72
N GLU A 65 12.99 -11.87 1.71
CA GLU A 65 11.92 -12.70 2.27
C GLU A 65 11.16 -11.89 3.34
N PRO A 66 9.84 -11.70 3.20
CA PRO A 66 9.06 -10.94 4.16
C PRO A 66 8.93 -11.70 5.48
N SER A 67 8.95 -10.97 6.60
CA SER A 67 8.77 -11.56 7.93
C SER A 67 7.33 -12.02 8.18
N ILE A 68 6.36 -11.37 7.54
CA ILE A 68 4.95 -11.76 7.56
C ILE A 68 4.55 -12.20 6.15
N HIS A 69 4.11 -13.46 6.05
CA HIS A 69 3.59 -14.01 4.82
C HIS A 69 2.15 -13.55 4.61
N TRP A 70 1.90 -12.80 3.55
CA TRP A 70 0.58 -12.26 3.19
C TRP A 70 -0.01 -12.95 1.96
N ARG A 71 0.84 -13.47 1.07
CA ARG A 71 0.43 -14.23 -0.12
C ARG A 71 0.16 -15.67 0.29
N LYS A 72 -1.02 -16.19 -0.02
CA LYS A 72 -1.36 -17.58 0.21
C LYS A 72 -0.73 -18.40 -0.90
N TYR A 73 0.00 -19.45 -0.55
CA TYR A 73 0.48 -20.39 -1.55
C TYR A 73 -0.72 -21.02 -2.26
N THR A 74 -0.81 -20.84 -3.58
CA THR A 74 -1.65 -21.69 -4.40
C THR A 74 -1.04 -23.08 -4.40
N SER A 75 -1.49 -23.95 -3.51
CA SER A 75 -1.23 -25.39 -3.61
C SER A 75 -1.73 -25.86 -4.97
N THR A 76 -0.79 -26.11 -5.89
CA THR A 76 -1.07 -26.84 -7.12
C THR A 76 -1.12 -28.33 -6.82
#